data_AF-H3CKT3-F1
#
_entry.id   AF-H3CKT3-F1
#
_cell.length_a   1.000
_cell.length_b   1.000
_cell.length_c   1.000
_cell.angle_alpha   90.00
_cell.angle_beta   90.00
_cell.angle_gamma   90.00
#
_symmetry.space_group_name_H-M   'P 1'
#
loop_
_entity.id
_entity.type
_entity.pdbx_description
1 polymer ?
#
loop_
_entity_poly.entity_id
_entity_poly.type
_entity_poly.pdbx_seq_one_letter_code
_entity_poly.pdbx_strand_id
1 'polypeptide(L)'
;MEGARKPFKRNPAATAGLLSKVFFWWLNPLFRVGHKRSLEEDDMYEVLPEDGSQRLGMELNSYWEHEVENSRKDLRKPSLSKAIIKCYWKSYSVLGVFTLIEETIKVVQPIFLGKVIRYFESYNPEDMNALYESLGYAAGLSLCTVGLVVLHHLYFYYVQRSGMKIRVAMCHMIYKKALCLSSTAMGKTTTGQIVNLLSNDVNKFDEVTIFLHFLWIGPLQAAAVGLLWAEIGPSCLAGMGVLMFLMPVQTMFGRLFSKFRSKTATLTDSRIRTMNEVVSGIRIIKMYAWEKPFASLVADIRSKEISKVMNSSYLRGLNMASFFCASKIILFVTFT
;
A
#
# COMPACT_ATOMS: atom_id res chain seq x y z
N MET A 1 22.44 22.49 -30.67
CA MET A 1 21.55 23.58 -30.21
C MET A 1 20.39 22.92 -29.47
N GLU A 2 20.52 22.74 -28.15
CA GLU A 2 19.36 22.38 -27.32
C GLU A 2 18.38 23.55 -27.40
N GLY A 3 17.21 23.31 -28.00
CA GLY A 3 16.15 24.31 -28.06
C GLY A 3 15.82 24.78 -26.65
N ALA A 4 15.70 26.09 -26.46
CA ALA A 4 15.38 26.71 -25.18
C ALA A 4 14.21 25.96 -24.53
N ARG A 5 14.49 25.27 -23.40
CA ARG A 5 13.47 24.54 -22.64
C ARG A 5 12.35 25.52 -22.31
N LYS A 6 11.12 25.21 -22.76
CA LYS A 6 9.93 25.96 -22.36
C LYS A 6 9.88 25.98 -20.83
N PRO A 7 9.52 27.10 -20.19
CA PRO A 7 9.40 27.15 -18.74
C PRO A 7 8.38 26.12 -18.30
N PHE A 8 8.75 25.25 -17.36
CA PHE A 8 7.87 24.20 -16.87
C PHE A 8 6.61 24.81 -16.26
N LYS A 9 5.48 24.10 -16.41
CA LYS A 9 4.19 24.56 -15.89
C LYS A 9 4.22 24.48 -14.36
N ARG A 10 3.93 25.60 -13.69
CA ARG A 10 3.81 25.63 -12.22
C ARG A 10 2.70 24.70 -11.75
N ASN A 11 2.91 24.08 -10.59
CA ASN A 11 1.94 23.15 -10.01
C ASN A 11 0.66 23.87 -9.54
N PRO A 12 -0.52 23.57 -10.11
CA PRO A 12 -1.77 24.22 -9.71
C PRO A 12 -2.18 23.88 -8.27
N ALA A 13 -1.64 22.80 -7.67
CA ALA A 13 -1.84 22.51 -6.25
C ALA A 13 -1.25 23.59 -5.33
N ALA A 14 -0.23 24.34 -5.77
CA ALA A 14 0.39 25.41 -4.98
C ALA A 14 -0.58 26.57 -4.73
N THR A 15 -1.34 26.97 -5.75
CA THR A 15 -2.29 28.08 -5.71
C THR A 15 -3.75 27.64 -5.52
N ALA A 16 -4.01 26.33 -5.46
CA ALA A 16 -5.35 25.79 -5.28
C ALA A 16 -5.94 26.18 -3.92
N GLY A 17 -7.19 26.66 -3.95
CA GLY A 17 -8.01 26.87 -2.75
C GLY A 17 -8.32 25.56 -2.02
N LEU A 18 -8.81 25.66 -0.78
CA LEU A 18 -9.03 24.50 0.09
C LEU A 18 -9.99 23.47 -0.52
N LEU A 19 -11.13 23.90 -1.08
CA LEU A 19 -12.08 23.00 -1.75
C LEU A 19 -11.44 22.28 -2.94
N SER A 20 -10.66 23.01 -3.75
CA SER A 20 -9.97 22.41 -4.88
C SER A 20 -8.94 21.36 -4.45
N LYS A 21 -8.29 21.54 -3.29
CA LYS A 21 -7.37 20.54 -2.72
C LYS A 21 -8.11 19.34 -2.16
N VAL A 22 -9.22 19.56 -1.45
CA VAL A 22 -10.05 18.50 -0.85
C VAL A 22 -10.65 17.58 -1.91
N PHE A 23 -11.19 18.15 -2.99
CA PHE A 23 -11.81 17.39 -4.08
C PHE A 23 -10.86 17.10 -5.25
N PHE A 24 -9.57 17.39 -5.11
CA PHE A 24 -8.54 17.19 -6.15
C PHE A 24 -8.85 17.87 -7.50
N TRP A 25 -9.70 18.89 -7.53
CA TRP A 25 -10.11 19.59 -8.76
C TRP A 25 -8.96 20.28 -9.50
N TRP A 26 -7.84 20.53 -8.82
CA TRP A 26 -6.64 21.12 -9.44
C TRP A 26 -6.02 20.18 -10.49
N LEU A 27 -6.36 18.88 -10.50
CA LEU A 27 -5.94 17.92 -11.52
C LEU A 27 -6.82 17.93 -12.78
N ASN A 28 -8.02 18.50 -12.75
CA ASN A 28 -8.96 18.51 -13.87
C ASN A 28 -8.36 19.06 -15.19
N PRO A 29 -7.51 20.11 -15.19
CA PRO A 29 -6.85 20.57 -16.41
C PRO A 29 -5.97 19.50 -17.05
N LEU A 30 -5.24 18.72 -16.25
CA LEU A 30 -4.37 17.65 -16.74
C LEU A 30 -5.20 16.50 -17.31
N PHE A 31 -6.26 16.08 -16.61
CA PHE A 31 -7.17 15.05 -17.12
C PHE A 31 -7.87 15.45 -18.41
N ARG A 32 -8.23 16.73 -18.56
CA ARG A 32 -8.80 17.24 -19.81
C ARG A 32 -7.80 17.16 -20.97
N VAL A 33 -6.51 17.38 -20.74
CA VAL A 33 -5.48 17.19 -21.77
C VAL A 33 -5.34 15.70 -22.08
N GLY A 34 -5.20 14.85 -21.07
CA GLY A 34 -5.06 13.39 -21.22
C GLY A 34 -6.25 12.71 -21.88
N HIS A 35 -7.45 13.29 -21.78
CA HIS A 35 -8.64 12.82 -22.50
C HIS A 35 -8.59 13.15 -24.00
N LYS A 36 -7.99 14.28 -24.37
CA LYS A 36 -7.91 14.75 -25.76
C LYS A 36 -6.74 14.14 -26.54
N ARG A 37 -5.62 13.88 -25.85
CA ARG A 37 -4.39 13.34 -26.43
C ARG A 37 -3.57 12.60 -25.38
N SER A 38 -2.63 11.76 -25.83
CA SER A 38 -1.61 11.19 -24.95
C SER A 38 -0.78 12.29 -24.30
N LEU A 39 -0.55 12.17 -22.99
CA LEU A 39 0.24 13.12 -22.20
C LEU A 39 1.72 13.06 -22.58
N GLU A 40 2.35 14.23 -22.70
CA GLU A 40 3.78 14.40 -22.93
C GLU A 40 4.48 14.96 -21.69
N GLU A 41 5.82 14.92 -21.66
CA GLU A 41 6.62 15.45 -20.54
C GLU A 41 6.33 16.95 -20.28
N ASP A 42 6.14 17.73 -21.35
CA ASP A 42 5.77 19.14 -21.30
C ASP A 42 4.37 19.42 -20.69
N ASP A 43 3.53 18.39 -20.55
CA ASP A 43 2.23 18.51 -19.87
C ASP A 43 2.33 18.38 -18.36
N MET A 44 3.43 17.84 -17.85
CA MET A 44 3.63 17.61 -16.43
C MET A 44 3.94 18.92 -15.71
N TYR A 45 3.42 19.04 -14.49
CA TYR A 45 3.71 20.16 -13.62
C TYR A 45 5.04 19.98 -12.90
N GLU A 46 5.69 21.09 -12.58
CA GLU A 46 6.81 21.07 -11.62
C GLU A 46 6.38 20.46 -10.28
N VAL A 47 7.33 19.85 -9.60
CA VAL A 47 7.12 19.39 -8.22
C VAL A 47 6.89 20.58 -7.30
N LEU A 48 6.12 20.37 -6.24
CA LEU A 48 5.99 21.40 -5.21
C LEU A 48 7.36 21.67 -4.56
N PRO A 49 7.69 22.92 -4.18
CA PRO A 49 8.99 23.24 -3.58
C PRO A 49 9.32 22.41 -2.32
N GLU A 50 8.29 22.02 -1.58
CA GLU A 50 8.40 21.15 -0.40
C GLU A 50 8.65 19.67 -0.71
N ASP A 51 8.44 19.25 -1.97
CA ASP A 51 8.71 17.90 -2.46
C ASP A 51 10.01 17.82 -3.27
N GLY A 52 10.77 18.92 -3.35
CA GLY A 52 12.03 18.98 -4.09
C GLY A 52 13.12 18.08 -3.50
N SER A 53 13.84 17.36 -4.37
CA SER A 53 14.85 16.38 -3.94
C SER A 53 16.01 16.97 -3.14
N GLN A 54 16.41 18.19 -3.47
CA GLN A 54 17.46 18.91 -2.75
C GLN A 54 17.06 19.17 -1.29
N ARG A 55 15.85 19.71 -1.07
CA ARG A 55 15.34 20.00 0.27
C ARG A 55 15.18 18.73 1.10
N LEU A 56 14.45 17.75 0.58
CA LEU A 56 14.19 16.48 1.28
C LEU A 56 15.49 15.71 1.59
N GLY A 57 16.41 15.70 0.62
CA GLY A 57 17.72 15.07 0.78
C GLY A 57 18.60 15.74 1.82
N MET A 58 18.67 17.07 1.82
CA MET A 58 19.44 17.83 2.81
C MET A 58 18.86 17.67 4.22
N GLU A 59 17.53 17.69 4.35
CA GLU A 59 16.85 17.52 5.63
C GLU A 59 17.19 16.16 6.25
N LEU A 60 16.99 15.06 5.51
CA LEU A 60 17.31 13.72 6.00
C LEU A 60 18.82 13.52 6.24
N ASN A 61 19.68 14.10 5.39
CA ASN A 61 21.13 14.07 5.57
C ASN A 61 21.55 14.75 6.88
N SER A 62 20.94 15.88 7.24
CA SER A 62 21.19 16.55 8.52
C SER A 62 20.82 15.65 9.71
N TYR A 63 19.64 15.01 9.67
CA TYR A 63 19.25 14.05 10.72
C TYR A 63 20.19 12.85 10.80
N TRP A 64 20.70 12.37 9.66
CA TRP A 64 21.69 11.30 9.61
C TRP A 64 23.03 11.70 10.23
N GLU A 65 23.54 12.90 9.91
CA GLU A 65 24.79 13.41 10.49
C GLU A 65 24.69 13.55 12.01
N HIS A 66 23.57 14.09 12.52
CA HIS A 66 23.30 14.14 13.96
C HIS A 66 23.22 12.75 14.61
N GLU A 67 22.63 11.76 13.93
CA GLU A 67 22.57 10.40 14.44
C GLU A 67 23.95 9.75 14.46
N VAL A 68 24.81 10.01 13.46
CA VAL A 68 26.20 9.53 13.43
C VAL A 68 27.02 10.14 14.56
N GLU A 69 26.89 11.45 14.80
CA GLU A 69 27.58 12.14 15.89
C GLU A 69 27.14 11.63 17.27
N ASN A 70 25.83 11.53 17.51
CA ASN A 70 25.31 11.00 18.77
C ASN A 70 25.71 9.54 18.98
N SER A 71 25.68 8.74 17.92
CA SER A 71 26.07 7.33 18.02
C SER A 71 27.55 7.16 18.34
N ARG A 72 28.40 8.07 17.87
CA ARG A 72 29.82 8.11 18.23
C ARG A 72 30.02 8.44 19.71
N LYS A 73 29.25 9.39 20.27
CA LYS A 73 29.28 9.75 21.70
C LYS A 73 28.81 8.58 22.58
N ASP A 74 27.75 7.90 22.15
CA ASP A 74 27.13 6.78 22.87
C ASP A 74 27.83 5.42 22.63
N LEU A 75 28.95 5.39 21.88
CA LEU A 75 29.66 4.16 21.47
C LEU A 75 28.75 3.09 20.83
N ARG A 76 27.71 3.53 20.11
CA ARG A 76 26.73 2.67 19.43
C ARG A 76 26.85 2.78 17.92
N LYS A 77 26.29 1.81 17.20
CA LYS A 77 26.20 1.88 15.74
C LYS A 77 25.08 2.86 15.32
N PRO A 78 25.32 3.77 14.37
CA PRO A 78 24.29 4.67 13.87
C PRO A 78 23.18 3.90 13.16
N SER A 79 21.93 4.30 13.40
CA SER A 79 20.75 3.64 12.81
C SER A 79 20.03 4.57 11.84
N LEU A 80 19.98 4.19 10.57
CA LEU A 80 19.30 4.96 9.54
C LEU A 80 17.79 5.03 9.81
N SER A 81 17.20 3.94 10.29
CA SER A 81 15.78 3.90 10.66
C SER A 81 15.46 4.94 11.73
N LYS A 82 16.35 5.14 12.71
CA LYS A 82 16.19 6.16 13.74
C LYS A 82 16.24 7.58 13.16
N ALA A 83 17.14 7.84 12.22
CA ALA A 83 17.22 9.13 11.52
C ALA A 83 15.95 9.42 10.70
N ILE A 84 15.47 8.43 9.93
CA ILE A 84 14.23 8.53 9.14
C ILE A 84 13.03 8.81 10.06
N ILE A 85 12.87 8.03 11.13
CA ILE A 85 11.78 8.23 12.10
C ILE A 85 11.86 9.63 12.70
N LYS A 86 13.03 10.06 13.18
CA LYS A 86 13.18 11.39 13.79
C LYS A 86 12.88 12.54 12.82
N CYS A 87 13.20 12.36 11.54
CA CYS A 87 12.93 13.33 10.48
C CYS A 87 11.42 13.45 10.17
N TYR A 88 10.72 12.31 10.00
CA TYR A 88 9.36 12.32 9.44
C TYR A 88 8.23 12.03 10.44
N TRP A 89 8.52 11.59 11.68
CA TRP A 89 7.48 11.14 12.60
C TRP A 89 6.45 12.21 12.94
N LYS A 90 6.85 13.48 13.06
CA LYS A 90 5.91 14.57 13.40
C LYS A 90 4.90 14.81 12.30
N SER A 91 5.36 14.92 11.05
CA SER A 91 4.47 15.10 9.90
C SER A 91 3.61 13.86 9.67
N TYR A 92 4.17 12.67 9.91
CA TYR A 92 3.47 11.41 9.70
C TYR A 92 2.44 11.13 10.81
N SER A 93 2.72 11.47 12.08
CA SER A 93 1.80 11.21 13.19
C SER A 93 0.51 12.01 13.11
N VAL A 94 0.53 13.21 12.51
CA VAL A 94 -0.69 13.98 12.22
C VAL A 94 -1.67 13.18 11.37
N LEU A 95 -1.17 12.36 10.42
CA LEU A 95 -2.03 11.50 9.58
C LEU A 95 -2.74 10.42 10.40
N GLY A 96 -2.15 9.99 11.52
CA GLY A 96 -2.79 9.05 12.44
C GLY A 96 -4.04 9.61 13.11
N VAL A 97 -4.11 10.92 13.32
CA VAL A 97 -5.33 11.57 13.83
C VAL A 97 -6.46 11.49 12.80
N PHE A 98 -6.16 11.69 11.51
CA PHE A 98 -7.14 11.51 10.45
C PHE A 98 -7.65 10.08 10.40
N THR A 99 -6.76 9.09 10.55
CA THR A 99 -7.19 7.69 10.57
C THR A 99 -8.05 7.37 11.80
N LEU A 100 -7.77 7.94 12.98
CA LEU A 100 -8.65 7.79 14.14
C LEU A 100 -10.06 8.33 13.90
N ILE A 101 -10.16 9.50 13.27
CA ILE A 101 -11.45 10.09 12.94
C ILE A 101 -12.19 9.18 11.95
N GLU A 102 -11.50 8.67 10.92
CA GLU A 102 -12.06 7.74 9.95
C GLU A 102 -12.62 6.48 10.64
N GLU A 103 -11.84 5.87 11.54
CA GLU A 103 -12.26 4.69 12.29
C GLU A 103 -13.40 4.96 13.25
N THR A 104 -13.40 6.14 13.90
CA THR A 104 -14.51 6.56 14.76
C THR A 104 -15.81 6.68 13.96
N ILE A 105 -15.77 7.28 12.77
CA ILE A 105 -16.94 7.39 11.89
C ILE A 105 -17.47 6.01 11.50
N LYS A 106 -16.59 5.05 11.17
CA LYS A 106 -16.99 3.66 10.84
C LYS A 106 -17.69 2.96 12.00
N VAL A 107 -17.30 3.24 13.25
CA VAL A 107 -17.94 2.69 14.46
C VAL A 107 -19.28 3.37 14.75
N VAL A 108 -19.41 4.68 14.50
CA VAL A 108 -20.65 5.44 14.74
C VAL A 108 -21.74 5.14 13.71
N GLN A 109 -21.38 4.86 12.45
CA GLN A 109 -22.34 4.59 11.37
C GLN A 109 -23.37 3.48 11.70
N PRO A 110 -22.97 2.29 12.20
CA PRO A 110 -23.93 1.27 12.62
C PRO A 110 -24.88 1.71 13.73
N ILE A 111 -24.44 2.59 14.64
CA ILE A 111 -25.28 3.10 15.74
C ILE A 111 -26.40 3.98 15.19
N PHE A 112 -26.08 4.91 14.27
CA PHE A 112 -27.10 5.73 13.61
C PHE A 112 -28.06 4.89 12.78
N LEU A 113 -27.54 3.90 12.04
CA LEU A 113 -28.39 2.98 11.29
C LEU A 113 -29.33 2.20 12.22
N GLY A 114 -28.83 1.70 13.34
CA GLY A 114 -29.64 0.99 14.34
C GLY A 114 -30.75 1.86 14.92
N LYS A 115 -30.49 3.15 15.18
CA LYS A 115 -31.52 4.10 15.65
C LYS A 115 -32.61 4.36 14.60
N VAL A 116 -32.22 4.50 13.33
CA VAL A 116 -33.18 4.63 12.22
C VAL A 116 -34.02 3.36 12.07
N ILE A 117 -33.43 2.17 12.22
CA ILE A 117 -34.17 0.90 12.19
C ILE A 117 -35.20 0.83 13.34
N ARG A 118 -34.79 1.16 14.58
CA ARG A 118 -35.69 1.16 15.75
C ARG A 118 -36.89 2.08 15.58
N TYR A 119 -36.72 3.22 14.90
CA TYR A 119 -37.83 4.12 14.56
C TYR A 119 -38.90 3.42 13.69
N PHE A 120 -38.48 2.63 12.69
CA PHE A 120 -39.42 1.91 11.84
C PHE A 120 -40.07 0.71 12.54
N GLU A 121 -39.37 0.05 13.47
CA GLU A 121 -39.93 -1.05 14.27
C GLU A 121 -41.02 -0.57 15.24
N SER A 122 -40.88 0.63 15.78
CA SER A 122 -41.79 1.23 16.77
C SER A 122 -42.56 2.43 16.20
N TYR A 123 -42.86 2.39 14.90
CA TYR A 123 -43.46 3.51 14.19
C TYR A 123 -44.80 3.91 14.78
N ASN A 124 -44.86 5.16 15.25
CA ASN A 124 -46.09 5.80 15.70
C ASN A 124 -46.34 7.07 14.88
N PRO A 125 -47.43 7.14 14.07
CA PRO A 125 -47.70 8.28 13.20
C PRO A 125 -47.99 9.60 13.96
N GLU A 126 -48.31 9.54 15.26
CA GLU A 126 -48.58 10.73 16.08
C GLU A 126 -47.31 11.30 16.73
N ASP A 127 -46.20 10.54 16.75
CA ASP A 127 -44.94 10.96 17.36
C ASP A 127 -44.04 11.70 16.37
N MET A 128 -44.32 12.98 16.18
CA MET A 128 -43.51 13.87 15.33
C MET A 128 -42.09 14.05 15.86
N ASN A 129 -41.85 13.92 17.18
CA ASN A 129 -40.51 14.06 17.74
C ASN A 129 -39.62 12.89 17.32
N ALA A 130 -40.15 11.66 17.37
CA ALA A 130 -39.44 10.48 16.87
C ALA A 130 -39.12 10.58 15.37
N LEU A 131 -40.01 11.18 14.57
CA LEU A 131 -39.77 11.44 13.15
C LEU A 131 -38.58 12.40 12.96
N TYR A 132 -38.57 13.56 13.64
CA TYR A 132 -37.46 14.51 13.52
C TYR A 132 -36.13 13.94 14.03
N GLU A 133 -36.14 13.16 15.11
CA GLU A 133 -34.95 12.48 15.63
C GLU A 133 -34.38 11.48 14.60
N SER A 134 -35.26 10.65 14.00
CA SER A 134 -34.89 9.69 12.96
C SER A 134 -34.33 10.37 11.70
N LEU A 135 -34.95 11.47 11.26
CA LEU A 135 -34.42 12.29 10.16
C LEU A 135 -33.05 12.89 10.50
N GLY A 136 -32.84 13.31 11.75
CA GLY A 136 -31.55 13.75 12.26
C GLY A 136 -30.47 12.66 12.16
N TYR A 137 -30.78 11.43 12.61
CA TYR A 137 -29.87 10.29 12.47
C TYR A 137 -29.60 9.92 11.00
N ALA A 138 -30.61 9.98 10.13
CA ALA A 138 -30.44 9.72 8.69
C ALA A 138 -29.56 10.77 8.00
N ALA A 139 -29.74 12.05 8.35
CA ALA A 139 -28.86 13.13 7.89
C ALA A 139 -27.43 12.95 8.42
N GLY A 140 -27.28 12.60 9.70
CA GLY A 140 -26.00 12.25 10.31
C GLY A 140 -25.30 11.09 9.60
N LEU A 141 -26.02 10.02 9.30
CA LEU A 141 -25.51 8.85 8.55
C LEU A 141 -25.03 9.25 7.15
N SER A 142 -25.78 10.11 6.46
CA SER A 142 -25.41 10.63 5.14
C SER A 142 -24.14 11.48 5.19
N LEU A 143 -24.04 12.39 6.18
CA LEU A 143 -22.86 13.22 6.41
C LEU A 143 -21.64 12.38 6.80
N CYS A 144 -21.80 11.37 7.65
CA CYS A 144 -20.76 10.40 7.98
C CYS A 144 -20.25 9.68 6.75
N THR A 145 -21.14 9.25 5.84
CA THR A 145 -20.76 8.57 4.59
C THR A 145 -19.92 9.50 3.69
N VAL A 146 -20.38 10.73 3.46
CA VAL A 146 -19.64 11.71 2.63
C VAL A 146 -18.30 12.07 3.29
N GLY A 147 -18.31 12.33 4.59
CA GLY A 147 -17.11 12.64 5.37
C GLY A 147 -16.08 11.51 5.32
N LEU A 148 -16.53 10.26 5.43
CA LEU A 148 -15.67 9.08 5.36
C LEU A 148 -14.94 9.00 4.01
N VAL A 149 -15.67 9.16 2.90
CA VAL A 149 -15.07 9.11 1.55
C VAL A 149 -14.03 10.21 1.38
N VAL A 150 -14.35 11.44 1.79
CA VAL A 150 -13.44 12.59 1.68
C VAL A 150 -12.19 12.39 2.54
N LEU A 151 -12.36 12.00 3.81
CA LEU A 151 -11.25 11.78 4.74
C LEU A 151 -10.35 10.63 4.28
N HIS A 152 -10.93 9.52 3.82
CA HIS A 152 -10.19 8.35 3.37
C HIS A 152 -9.25 8.68 2.20
N HIS A 153 -9.75 9.39 1.18
CA HIS A 153 -8.92 9.77 0.03
C HIS A 153 -7.88 10.83 0.37
N LEU A 154 -8.18 11.77 1.28
CA LEU A 154 -7.19 12.72 1.76
C LEU A 154 -6.08 12.03 2.55
N TYR A 155 -6.45 11.16 3.49
CA TYR A 155 -5.51 10.34 4.23
C TYR A 155 -4.60 9.55 3.28
N PHE A 156 -5.18 8.85 2.30
CA PHE A 156 -4.43 8.04 1.36
C PHE A 156 -3.46 8.87 0.51
N TYR A 157 -3.90 10.04 0.03
CA TYR A 157 -3.03 10.97 -0.69
C TYR A 157 -1.82 11.43 0.15
N TYR A 158 -2.05 11.87 1.39
CA TYR A 158 -0.98 12.39 2.24
C TYR A 158 -0.04 11.29 2.76
N VAL A 159 -0.55 10.08 3.01
CA VAL A 159 0.27 8.95 3.44
C VAL A 159 1.19 8.48 2.31
N GLN A 160 0.68 8.37 1.08
CA GLN A 160 1.48 8.07 -0.11
C GLN A 160 2.51 9.15 -0.39
N ARG A 161 2.12 10.43 -0.26
CA ARG A 161 3.04 11.56 -0.40
C ARG A 161 4.17 11.52 0.63
N SER A 162 3.88 11.05 1.85
CA SER A 162 4.90 10.86 2.90
C SER A 162 5.90 9.75 2.52
N GLY A 163 5.43 8.62 2.00
CA GLY A 163 6.28 7.56 1.43
C GLY A 163 7.19 8.08 0.32
N MET A 164 6.61 8.83 -0.62
CA MET A 164 7.34 9.45 -1.73
C MET A 164 8.45 10.38 -1.23
N LYS A 165 8.18 11.21 -0.21
CA LYS A 165 9.19 12.10 0.38
C LYS A 165 10.39 11.33 0.94
N ILE A 166 10.13 10.25 1.69
CA ILE A 166 11.18 9.37 2.23
C ILE A 166 11.98 8.74 1.08
N ARG A 167 11.31 8.20 0.06
CA ARG A 167 11.94 7.60 -1.13
C ARG A 167 12.88 8.60 -1.82
N VAL A 168 12.40 9.81 -2.10
CA VAL A 168 13.20 10.85 -2.77
C VAL A 168 14.41 11.27 -1.93
N ALA A 169 14.24 11.45 -0.62
CA ALA A 169 15.34 11.76 0.29
C ALA A 169 16.39 10.64 0.33
N MET A 170 15.94 9.39 0.36
CA MET A 170 16.81 8.20 0.32
C MET A 170 17.60 8.12 -0.99
N CYS A 171 16.96 8.34 -2.15
CA CYS A 171 17.64 8.39 -3.43
C CYS A 171 18.74 9.47 -3.44
N HIS A 172 18.44 10.66 -2.91
CA HIS A 172 19.43 11.74 -2.79
C HIS A 172 20.63 11.31 -1.94
N MET A 173 20.39 10.72 -0.76
CA MET A 173 21.46 10.28 0.14
C MET A 173 22.31 9.15 -0.46
N ILE A 174 21.68 8.17 -1.11
CA ILE A 174 22.37 7.06 -1.78
C ILE A 174 23.25 7.60 -2.91
N TYR A 175 22.72 8.52 -3.73
CA TYR A 175 23.47 9.14 -4.82
C TYR A 175 24.67 9.94 -4.29
N LYS A 176 24.45 10.80 -3.28
CA LYS A 176 25.53 11.55 -2.60
C LYS A 176 26.60 10.60 -2.05
N LYS A 177 26.19 9.49 -1.42
CA LYS A 177 27.14 8.52 -0.88
C LYS A 177 27.91 7.78 -1.96
N ALA A 178 27.25 7.38 -3.05
CA ALA A 178 27.86 6.66 -4.17
C ALA A 178 29.00 7.46 -4.81
N LEU A 179 28.84 8.79 -4.94
CA LEU A 179 29.86 9.69 -5.44
C LEU A 179 31.09 9.84 -4.53
N CYS A 180 30.99 9.43 -3.26
CA CYS A 180 32.06 9.55 -2.27
C CYS A 180 32.58 8.18 -1.78
N LEU A 181 32.25 7.08 -2.45
CA LEU A 181 32.76 5.76 -2.12
C LEU A 181 34.21 5.59 -2.61
N SER A 182 35.06 4.98 -1.78
CA SER A 182 36.42 4.62 -2.20
C SER A 182 36.39 3.44 -3.18
N SER A 183 37.43 3.29 -4.02
CA SER A 183 37.54 2.19 -4.97
C SER A 183 37.46 0.80 -4.29
N THR A 184 38.01 0.66 -3.07
CA THR A 184 37.92 -0.56 -2.27
C THR A 184 36.48 -0.86 -1.83
N ALA A 185 35.69 0.15 -1.49
CA ALA A 185 34.27 -0.02 -1.16
C ALA A 185 33.42 -0.29 -2.41
N MET A 186 33.74 0.35 -3.54
CA MET A 186 33.08 0.11 -4.83
C MET A 186 33.33 -1.32 -5.35
N GLY A 187 34.50 -1.90 -5.06
CA GLY A 187 34.77 -3.31 -5.34
C GLY A 187 33.87 -4.28 -4.57
N LYS A 188 33.32 -3.86 -3.42
CA LYS A 188 32.36 -4.65 -2.62
C LYS A 188 30.90 -4.35 -2.96
N THR A 189 30.61 -3.16 -3.49
CA THR A 189 29.26 -2.73 -3.87
C THR A 189 29.24 -2.34 -5.34
N THR A 190 28.80 -3.27 -6.20
CA THR A 190 28.80 -3.04 -7.65
C THR A 190 27.79 -1.96 -8.04
N THR A 191 28.03 -1.29 -9.18
CA THR A 191 27.09 -0.32 -9.76
C THR A 191 25.68 -0.91 -9.90
N GLY A 192 25.58 -2.19 -10.28
CA GLY A 192 24.29 -2.89 -10.37
C GLY A 192 23.56 -3.01 -9.03
N GLN A 193 24.27 -3.23 -7.93
CA GLN A 193 23.67 -3.24 -6.59
C GLN A 193 23.14 -1.86 -6.18
N ILE A 194 23.85 -0.78 -6.51
CA ILE A 194 23.40 0.59 -6.25
C ILE A 194 22.14 0.91 -7.07
N VAL A 195 22.12 0.53 -8.35
CA VAL A 195 20.94 0.70 -9.21
C VAL A 195 19.75 -0.09 -8.63
N ASN A 196 19.96 -1.32 -8.18
CA ASN A 196 18.89 -2.11 -7.55
C ASN A 196 18.33 -1.45 -6.29
N LEU A 197 19.20 -0.89 -5.43
CA LEU A 197 18.75 -0.13 -4.24
C LEU A 197 17.86 1.05 -4.63
N LEU A 198 18.26 1.80 -5.67
CA LEU A 198 17.52 2.98 -6.15
C LEU A 198 16.23 2.63 -6.91
N SER A 199 16.15 1.45 -7.54
CA SER A 199 15.00 1.06 -8.35
C SER A 199 13.99 0.17 -7.63
N ASN A 200 14.40 -0.55 -6.58
CA ASN A 200 13.55 -1.54 -5.90
C ASN A 200 13.39 -1.25 -4.41
N ASP A 201 14.50 -1.15 -3.66
CA ASP A 201 14.45 -1.06 -2.19
C ASP A 201 13.80 0.24 -1.70
N VAL A 202 14.14 1.38 -2.29
CA VAL A 202 13.56 2.68 -1.91
C VAL A 202 12.06 2.78 -2.20
N ASN A 203 11.54 2.04 -3.19
CA ASN A 203 10.11 2.03 -3.51
C ASN A 203 9.27 1.38 -2.40
N LYS A 204 9.88 0.57 -1.53
CA LYS A 204 9.19 -0.04 -0.39
C LYS A 204 8.72 0.97 0.65
N PHE A 205 9.30 2.16 0.70
CA PHE A 205 8.80 3.23 1.58
C PHE A 205 7.41 3.74 1.16
N ASP A 206 7.08 3.69 -0.13
CA ASP A 206 5.74 4.06 -0.62
C ASP A 206 4.68 3.06 -0.13
N GLU A 207 5.03 1.78 -0.04
CA GLU A 207 4.13 0.73 0.45
C GLU A 207 4.02 0.74 1.97
N VAL A 208 5.17 0.77 2.69
CA VAL A 208 5.21 0.63 4.16
C VAL A 208 4.43 1.76 4.84
N THR A 209 4.56 2.99 4.35
CA THR A 209 3.88 4.15 4.96
C THR A 209 2.36 4.05 4.89
N ILE A 210 1.78 3.33 3.93
CA ILE A 210 0.32 3.10 3.88
C ILE A 210 -0.14 2.23 5.06
N PHE A 211 0.68 1.25 5.46
CA PHE A 211 0.28 0.21 6.41
C PHE A 211 0.66 0.48 7.87
N LEU A 212 1.62 1.36 8.15
CA LEU A 212 2.14 1.57 9.52
C LEU A 212 1.06 1.98 10.53
N HIS A 213 0.08 2.81 10.14
CA HIS A 213 -0.99 3.20 11.07
C HIS A 213 -1.91 2.03 11.47
N PHE A 214 -2.04 1.00 10.62
CA PHE A 214 -2.86 -0.17 10.94
C PHE A 214 -2.29 -1.01 12.08
N LEU A 215 -0.99 -0.87 12.41
CA LEU A 215 -0.37 -1.60 13.52
C LEU A 215 -0.98 -1.27 14.89
N TRP A 216 -1.42 -0.03 15.09
CA TRP A 216 -2.05 0.39 16.35
C TRP A 216 -3.56 0.58 16.22
N ILE A 217 -4.07 0.83 15.01
CA ILE A 217 -5.52 0.84 14.74
C ILE A 217 -6.13 -0.55 14.90
N GLY A 218 -5.45 -1.62 14.48
CA GLY A 218 -5.95 -2.99 14.64
C GLY A 218 -6.30 -3.34 16.09
N PRO A 219 -5.38 -3.15 17.07
CA PRO A 219 -5.69 -3.29 18.48
C PRO A 219 -6.83 -2.39 18.97
N LEU A 220 -6.90 -1.14 18.49
CA LEU A 220 -7.97 -0.22 18.85
C LEU A 220 -9.34 -0.68 18.33
N GLN A 221 -9.41 -1.18 17.09
CA GLN A 221 -10.62 -1.79 16.53
C GLN A 221 -11.03 -3.05 17.31
N ALA A 222 -10.06 -3.87 17.74
CA ALA A 222 -10.35 -5.00 18.60
C ALA A 222 -10.93 -4.57 19.96
N ALA A 223 -10.43 -3.47 20.53
CA ALA A 223 -11.01 -2.88 21.75
C ALA A 223 -12.42 -2.31 21.51
N ALA A 224 -12.70 -1.78 20.32
CA ALA A 224 -14.03 -1.28 19.94
C ALA A 224 -15.10 -2.40 19.90
N VAL A 225 -14.72 -3.67 19.81
CA VAL A 225 -15.64 -4.81 20.03
C VAL A 225 -16.25 -4.79 21.43
N GLY A 226 -15.65 -4.10 22.40
CA GLY A 226 -16.28 -3.80 23.69
C GLY A 226 -17.61 -3.03 23.56
N LEU A 227 -17.80 -2.24 22.50
CA LEU A 227 -19.09 -1.61 22.22
C LEU A 227 -20.13 -2.65 21.76
N LEU A 228 -19.71 -3.67 21.00
CA LEU A 228 -20.58 -4.78 20.60
C LEU A 228 -20.97 -5.66 21.79
N TRP A 229 -20.11 -5.76 22.80
CA TRP A 229 -20.44 -6.45 24.05
C TRP A 229 -21.64 -5.80 24.75
N ALA A 230 -21.79 -4.48 24.70
CA ALA A 230 -22.93 -3.81 25.32
C ALA A 230 -24.27 -4.15 24.63
N GLU A 231 -24.25 -4.38 23.31
CA GLU A 231 -25.48 -4.67 22.54
C GLU A 231 -25.80 -6.17 22.43
N ILE A 232 -24.79 -7.05 22.32
CA ILE A 232 -24.97 -8.50 22.04
C ILE A 232 -24.40 -9.39 23.17
N GLY A 233 -23.78 -8.80 24.19
CA GLY A 233 -23.23 -9.53 25.33
C GLY A 233 -22.00 -10.38 24.98
N PRO A 234 -21.72 -11.45 25.76
CA PRO A 234 -20.52 -12.27 25.60
C PRO A 234 -20.36 -12.93 24.22
N SER A 235 -21.44 -13.08 23.47
CA SER A 235 -21.45 -13.74 22.16
C SER A 235 -20.52 -13.07 21.14
N CYS A 236 -20.29 -11.76 21.26
CA CYS A 236 -19.36 -11.04 20.39
C CYS A 236 -17.91 -11.57 20.44
N LEU A 237 -17.50 -12.18 21.57
CA LEU A 237 -16.17 -12.80 21.67
C LEU A 237 -16.03 -14.06 20.84
N ALA A 238 -17.12 -14.79 20.58
CA ALA A 238 -17.08 -15.98 19.75
C ALA A 238 -16.72 -15.60 18.29
N GLY A 239 -17.30 -14.52 17.77
CA GLY A 239 -16.92 -13.92 16.48
C GLY A 239 -15.47 -13.44 16.45
N MET A 240 -14.99 -12.80 17.52
CA MET A 240 -13.57 -12.43 17.66
C MET A 240 -12.65 -13.66 17.65
N GLY A 241 -13.05 -14.76 18.29
CA GLY A 241 -12.33 -16.02 18.27
C GLY A 241 -12.16 -16.57 16.85
N VAL A 242 -13.20 -16.50 16.01
CA VAL A 242 -13.12 -16.88 14.59
C VAL A 242 -12.12 -16.00 13.84
N LEU A 243 -12.13 -14.68 14.03
CA LEU A 243 -11.16 -13.77 13.40
C LEU A 243 -9.72 -14.09 13.82
N MET A 244 -9.49 -14.29 15.12
CA MET A 244 -8.19 -14.66 15.67
C MET A 244 -7.70 -16.01 15.17
N PHE A 245 -8.60 -16.96 14.89
CA PHE A 245 -8.27 -18.24 14.27
C PHE A 245 -7.99 -18.13 12.77
N LEU A 246 -8.70 -17.25 12.05
CA LEU A 246 -8.48 -17.06 10.62
C LEU A 246 -7.11 -16.42 10.32
N MET A 247 -6.61 -15.53 11.17
CA MET A 247 -5.29 -14.91 10.99
C MET A 247 -4.12 -15.92 10.84
N PRO A 248 -3.91 -16.89 11.74
CA PRO A 248 -2.86 -17.90 11.57
C PRO A 248 -3.12 -18.81 10.37
N VAL A 249 -4.38 -19.16 10.07
CA VAL A 249 -4.72 -19.96 8.87
C VAL A 249 -4.31 -19.22 7.59
N GLN A 250 -4.66 -17.93 7.47
CA GLN A 250 -4.26 -17.08 6.35
C GLN A 250 -2.74 -16.92 6.27
N THR A 251 -2.06 -16.79 7.41
CA THR A 251 -0.60 -16.75 7.48
C THR A 251 0.03 -18.05 6.96
N MET A 252 -0.53 -19.20 7.33
CA MET A 252 -0.08 -20.50 6.84
C MET A 252 -0.28 -20.65 5.34
N PHE A 253 -1.43 -20.21 4.80
CA PHE A 253 -1.67 -20.15 3.35
C PHE A 253 -0.65 -19.23 2.66
N GLY A 254 -0.34 -18.06 3.24
CA GLY A 254 0.68 -17.15 2.72
C GLY A 254 2.08 -17.77 2.65
N ARG A 255 2.50 -18.48 3.71
CA ARG A 255 3.78 -19.21 3.74
C ARG A 255 3.84 -20.31 2.68
N LEU A 256 2.77 -21.10 2.56
CA LEU A 256 2.71 -22.18 1.58
C LEU A 256 2.65 -21.65 0.14
N PHE A 257 1.92 -20.56 -0.09
CA PHE A 257 1.90 -19.84 -1.36
C PHE A 257 3.29 -19.35 -1.74
N SER A 258 4.04 -18.75 -0.81
CA SER A 258 5.43 -18.32 -1.04
C SER A 258 6.34 -19.49 -1.41
N LYS A 259 6.21 -20.63 -0.71
CA LYS A 259 6.96 -21.86 -1.03
C LYS A 259 6.68 -22.36 -2.46
N PHE A 260 5.42 -22.40 -2.89
CA PHE A 260 5.08 -22.80 -4.26
C PHE A 260 5.54 -21.79 -5.29
N ARG A 261 5.43 -20.49 -4.99
CA ARG A 261 5.91 -19.42 -5.87
C ARG A 261 7.41 -19.52 -6.12
N SER A 262 8.20 -19.81 -5.09
CA SER A 262 9.64 -20.05 -5.21
C SER A 262 9.94 -21.25 -6.13
N LYS A 263 9.22 -22.37 -5.97
CA LYS A 263 9.37 -23.54 -6.86
C LYS A 263 8.93 -23.27 -8.30
N THR A 264 7.90 -22.46 -8.50
CA THR A 264 7.49 -22.02 -9.84
C THR A 264 8.62 -21.22 -10.48
N ALA A 265 9.20 -20.25 -9.77
CA ALA A 265 10.30 -19.43 -10.28
C ALA A 265 11.49 -20.29 -10.75
N THR A 266 11.93 -21.27 -9.95
CA THR A 266 13.05 -22.14 -10.35
C THR A 266 12.76 -23.00 -11.59
N LEU A 267 11.51 -23.47 -11.75
CA LEU A 267 11.09 -24.22 -12.94
C LEU A 267 10.96 -23.30 -14.17
N THR A 268 10.41 -22.10 -13.99
CA THR A 268 10.33 -21.06 -15.04
C THR A 268 11.73 -20.70 -15.54
N ASP A 269 12.69 -20.50 -14.65
CA ASP A 269 14.08 -20.19 -15.00
C ASP A 269 14.71 -21.33 -15.82
N SER A 270 14.50 -22.59 -15.38
CA SER A 270 14.97 -23.75 -16.15
C SER A 270 14.33 -23.82 -17.54
N ARG A 271 13.03 -23.55 -17.65
CA ARG A 271 12.31 -23.56 -18.93
C ARG A 271 12.85 -22.48 -19.87
N ILE A 272 13.07 -21.26 -19.36
CA ILE A 272 13.60 -20.13 -20.14
C ILE A 272 15.01 -20.44 -20.61
N ARG A 273 15.87 -20.99 -19.75
CA ARG A 273 17.23 -21.42 -20.12
C ARG A 273 17.22 -22.45 -21.26
N THR A 274 16.46 -23.54 -21.11
CA THR A 274 16.35 -24.56 -22.16
C THR A 274 15.77 -23.97 -23.46
N MET A 275 14.79 -23.07 -23.37
CA MET A 275 14.23 -22.40 -24.53
C MET A 275 15.28 -21.53 -25.25
N ASN A 276 16.14 -20.83 -24.51
CA ASN A 276 17.25 -20.05 -25.08
C ASN A 276 18.27 -20.94 -25.79
N GLU A 277 18.61 -22.10 -25.22
CA GLU A 277 19.50 -23.09 -25.86
C GLU A 277 18.90 -23.61 -27.18
N VAL A 278 17.60 -23.92 -27.19
CA VAL A 278 16.87 -24.35 -28.41
C VAL A 278 16.87 -23.25 -29.47
N VAL A 279 16.58 -22.01 -29.09
CA VAL A 279 16.56 -20.87 -30.04
C VAL A 279 17.96 -20.60 -30.60
N SER A 280 19.00 -20.65 -29.75
CA SER A 280 20.38 -20.48 -30.19
C SER A 280 20.83 -21.60 -31.13
N GLY A 281 20.36 -22.83 -30.91
CA GLY A 281 20.69 -24.02 -31.71
C GLY A 281 19.73 -24.31 -32.88
N ILE A 282 18.79 -23.42 -33.20
CA ILE A 282 17.62 -23.76 -34.03
C ILE A 282 17.98 -24.27 -35.43
N ARG A 283 19.07 -23.77 -36.02
CA ARG A 283 19.52 -24.20 -37.36
C ARG A 283 19.92 -25.67 -37.37
N ILE A 284 20.67 -26.12 -36.36
CA ILE A 284 21.12 -27.51 -36.22
C ILE A 284 19.93 -28.41 -35.93
N ILE A 285 19.05 -28.00 -35.02
CA ILE A 285 17.85 -28.76 -34.64
C ILE A 285 16.96 -29.02 -35.87
N LYS A 286 16.77 -28.02 -36.74
CA LYS A 286 16.01 -28.19 -38.00
C LYS A 286 16.73 -29.07 -39.02
N MET A 287 18.05 -28.95 -39.15
CA MET A 287 18.84 -29.77 -40.08
C MET A 287 18.72 -31.27 -39.78
N TYR A 288 18.59 -31.63 -38.49
CA TYR A 288 18.44 -33.02 -38.04
C TYR A 288 16.98 -33.43 -37.76
N ALA A 289 16.00 -32.56 -38.02
CA ALA A 289 14.58 -32.79 -37.71
C ALA A 289 14.32 -33.16 -36.22
N TRP A 290 15.05 -32.54 -35.30
CA TRP A 290 14.96 -32.79 -33.85
C TRP A 290 13.92 -31.93 -33.13
N GLU A 291 13.01 -31.25 -33.85
CA GLU A 291 12.05 -30.33 -33.26
C GLU A 291 11.12 -31.03 -32.27
N LYS A 292 10.64 -32.23 -32.60
CA LYS A 292 9.71 -32.98 -31.73
C LYS A 292 10.36 -33.39 -30.39
N PRO A 293 11.56 -34.00 -30.36
CA PRO A 293 12.27 -34.28 -29.11
C PRO A 293 12.49 -33.04 -28.23
N PHE A 294 12.97 -31.93 -28.80
CA PHE A 294 13.20 -30.70 -28.04
C PHE A 294 11.90 -30.05 -27.56
N ALA A 295 10.82 -30.14 -28.34
CA ALA A 295 9.49 -29.70 -27.91
C ALA A 295 8.99 -30.52 -26.71
N SER A 296 9.20 -31.85 -26.72
CA SER A 296 8.85 -32.72 -25.58
C SER A 296 9.64 -32.36 -24.33
N LEU A 297 10.96 -32.12 -24.46
CA LEU A 297 11.80 -31.71 -23.34
C LEU A 297 11.28 -30.43 -22.66
N VAL A 298 10.91 -29.42 -23.47
CA VAL A 298 10.32 -28.18 -22.95
C VAL A 298 8.94 -28.42 -22.34
N ALA A 299 8.12 -29.28 -22.96
CA ALA A 299 6.80 -29.65 -22.46
C ALA A 299 6.85 -30.34 -21.09
N ASP A 300 7.84 -31.20 -20.84
CA ASP A 300 8.02 -31.88 -19.56
C ASP A 300 8.35 -30.89 -18.42
N ILE A 301 9.25 -29.93 -18.69
CA ILE A 301 9.55 -28.85 -17.74
C ILE A 301 8.30 -28.01 -17.50
N ARG A 302 7.56 -27.69 -18.57
CA ARG A 302 6.34 -26.89 -18.50
C ARG A 302 5.24 -27.60 -17.69
N SER A 303 5.08 -28.91 -17.82
CA SER A 303 4.11 -29.69 -17.04
C SER A 303 4.41 -29.61 -15.53
N LYS A 304 5.69 -29.76 -15.16
CA LYS A 304 6.14 -29.59 -13.76
C LYS A 304 5.88 -28.16 -13.25
N GLU A 305 6.16 -27.15 -14.08
CA GLU A 305 5.90 -25.74 -13.77
C GLU A 305 4.40 -25.49 -13.53
N ILE A 306 3.54 -25.93 -14.46
CA ILE A 306 2.08 -25.79 -14.39
C ILE A 306 1.53 -26.45 -13.13
N SER A 307 2.03 -27.64 -12.75
CA SER A 307 1.62 -28.29 -11.51
C SER A 307 1.85 -27.40 -10.28
N LYS A 308 2.97 -26.67 -10.21
CA LYS A 308 3.24 -25.73 -9.09
C LYS A 308 2.41 -24.46 -9.18
N VAL A 309 2.18 -23.94 -10.40
CA VAL A 309 1.26 -22.83 -10.63
C VAL A 309 -0.15 -23.18 -10.16
N MET A 310 -0.67 -24.36 -10.51
CA MET A 310 -1.99 -24.82 -10.10
C MET A 310 -2.13 -24.92 -8.58
N ASN A 311 -1.12 -25.48 -7.89
CA ASN A 311 -1.12 -25.52 -6.42
C ASN A 311 -1.17 -24.11 -5.79
N SER A 312 -0.43 -23.15 -6.36
CA SER A 312 -0.48 -21.75 -5.93
C SER A 312 -1.84 -21.11 -6.20
N SER A 313 -2.47 -21.40 -7.35
CA SER A 313 -3.80 -20.93 -7.70
C SER A 313 -4.89 -21.49 -6.78
N TYR A 314 -4.84 -22.78 -6.44
CA TYR A 314 -5.79 -23.38 -5.48
C TYR A 314 -5.69 -22.73 -4.11
N LEU A 315 -4.48 -22.49 -3.59
CA LEU A 315 -4.30 -21.78 -2.32
C LEU A 315 -4.81 -20.34 -2.35
N ARG A 316 -4.58 -19.64 -3.47
CA ARG A 316 -5.13 -18.28 -3.65
C ARG A 316 -6.66 -18.31 -3.65
N GLY A 317 -7.26 -19.30 -4.32
CA GLY A 317 -8.70 -19.54 -4.31
C GLY A 317 -9.23 -19.81 -2.91
N LEU A 318 -8.59 -20.71 -2.16
CA LEU A 318 -8.95 -21.01 -0.76
C LEU A 318 -8.84 -19.79 0.15
N ASN A 319 -7.80 -18.96 -0.01
CA ASN A 319 -7.63 -17.75 0.78
C ASN A 319 -8.75 -16.73 0.49
N MET A 320 -9.13 -16.57 -0.79
CA MET A 320 -10.26 -15.71 -1.17
C MET A 320 -11.59 -16.26 -0.67
N ALA A 321 -11.83 -17.57 -0.82
CA ALA A 321 -13.04 -18.22 -0.31
C ALA A 321 -13.15 -18.08 1.22
N SER A 322 -12.04 -18.25 1.95
CA SER A 322 -11.97 -18.01 3.39
C SER A 322 -12.40 -16.59 3.75
N PHE A 323 -11.96 -15.58 3.01
CA PHE A 323 -12.36 -14.19 3.25
C PHE A 323 -13.88 -13.97 3.06
N PHE A 324 -14.46 -14.49 1.97
CA PHE A 324 -15.91 -14.36 1.74
C PHE A 324 -16.74 -15.11 2.78
N CYS A 325 -16.33 -16.33 3.15
CA CYS A 325 -17.03 -17.15 4.15
C CYS A 325 -16.85 -16.62 5.58
N ALA A 326 -15.74 -15.95 5.89
CA ALA A 326 -15.42 -15.45 7.23
C ALA A 326 -16.57 -14.60 7.80
N SER A 327 -17.07 -13.63 7.02
CA SER A 327 -18.16 -12.75 7.45
C SER A 327 -19.41 -13.52 7.87
N LYS A 328 -19.77 -14.58 7.14
CA LYS A 328 -20.96 -15.40 7.41
C LYS A 328 -20.77 -16.31 8.61
N ILE A 329 -19.59 -16.92 8.75
CA ILE A 329 -19.26 -17.75 9.92
C ILE A 329 -19.25 -16.90 11.19
N ILE A 330 -18.65 -15.70 11.13
CA ILE A 330 -18.61 -14.77 12.26
C ILE A 330 -20.03 -14.40 12.68
N LEU A 331 -20.89 -14.02 11.73
CA LEU A 331 -22.29 -13.68 12.02
C LEU A 331 -23.04 -14.88 12.63
N PHE A 332 -22.92 -16.07 12.03
CA PHE A 332 -23.58 -17.28 12.53
C PHE A 332 -23.17 -17.60 13.98
N VAL A 333 -21.87 -17.61 14.27
CA VAL A 333 -21.35 -17.91 15.60
C VAL A 333 -21.66 -16.81 16.62
N THR A 334 -21.85 -15.56 16.19
CA THR A 334 -22.18 -14.44 17.09
C THR A 334 -23.67 -14.39 17.44
N PHE A 335 -24.56 -14.87 16.57
CA PHE A 335 -26.01 -14.76 16.75
C PHE A 335 -26.72 -16.10 17.06
N THR A 336 -25.98 -17.21 17.17
CA THR A 336 -26.50 -18.52 17.60
C THR A 336 -26.23 -18.74 19.08
#